data_AF-A0A662B7C9-F1
#
_entry.id   AF-A0A662B7C9-F1
#
_cell.length_a   1.000
_cell.length_b   1.000
_cell.length_c   1.000
_cell.angle_alpha   90.00
_cell.angle_beta   90.00
_cell.angle_gamma   90.00
#
_symmetry.space_group_name_H-M   'P 1'
#
loop_
_entity.id
_entity.type
_entity.pdbx_description
1 polymer ?
#
loop_
_entity_poly.entity_id
_entity_poly.type
_entity_poly.pdbx_seq_one_letter_code
_entity_poly.pdbx_strand_id
1 'polypeptide(L)'
;NLVKDNQVNAWCMPGGKVVVYTGILPVTQDENGLAVVMGHEIAHAIADHGNERMSQGLLQQTGGVALSIALQNKPAETQALWMMAYGVGTYYGAMLPYSRLHESEADHLGLIFMAIAGYDPQGAVSFWQRMSAAASGEKPPEFMSTHPSDETRISNLQKWMPEALKYYHPEGNGGNKSGKGSGTKKKGSSNVVKIGG
;
A
#
# COMPACT_ATOMS: atom_id res chain seq x y z
N ASN A 1 -8.77 -14.45 1.08
CA ASN A 1 -9.05 -15.45 2.13
C ASN A 1 -9.44 -14.72 3.40
N LEU A 2 -10.54 -15.11 4.07
CA LEU A 2 -10.93 -14.57 5.37
C LEU A 2 -10.53 -15.55 6.47
N VAL A 3 -9.78 -15.09 7.46
CA VAL A 3 -9.30 -15.89 8.60
C VAL A 3 -10.01 -15.42 9.86
N LYS A 4 -10.61 -16.37 10.59
CA LYS A 4 -11.28 -16.08 11.86
C LYS A 4 -10.24 -15.94 12.97
N ASP A 5 -9.86 -14.70 13.23
CA ASP A 5 -8.88 -14.29 14.23
C ASP A 5 -9.21 -12.86 14.68
N ASN A 6 -9.01 -12.57 15.96
CA ASN A 6 -9.29 -11.26 16.56
C ASN A 6 -8.15 -10.25 16.35
N GLN A 7 -7.02 -10.68 15.79
CA GLN A 7 -5.93 -9.80 15.42
C GLN A 7 -6.38 -8.82 14.32
N VAL A 8 -6.09 -7.53 14.55
CA VAL A 8 -6.33 -6.43 13.60
C VAL A 8 -5.22 -6.50 12.53
N ASN A 9 -5.46 -7.22 11.44
CA ASN A 9 -4.45 -7.47 10.41
C ASN A 9 -5.02 -7.83 9.02
N ALA A 10 -4.22 -7.59 7.99
CA ALA A 10 -4.37 -8.10 6.63
C ALA A 10 -2.98 -8.15 5.97
N TRP A 11 -2.78 -9.01 4.96
CA TRP A 11 -1.55 -9.04 4.18
C TRP A 11 -1.76 -9.59 2.78
N CYS A 12 -0.92 -9.17 1.84
CA CYS A 12 -0.88 -9.70 0.47
C CYS A 12 0.45 -10.40 0.17
N MET A 13 0.38 -11.59 -0.44
CA MET A 13 1.56 -12.26 -0.99
C MET A 13 1.96 -11.71 -2.35
N PRO A 14 3.25 -11.86 -2.72
CA PRO A 14 3.66 -11.84 -4.12
C PRO A 14 2.73 -12.73 -4.97
N GLY A 15 2.23 -12.18 -6.07
CA GLY A 15 1.21 -12.83 -6.92
C GLY A 15 -0.25 -12.53 -6.53
N GLY A 16 -0.50 -11.56 -5.63
CA GLY A 16 -1.82 -10.95 -5.44
C GLY A 16 -2.79 -11.72 -4.53
N LYS A 17 -2.30 -12.70 -3.76
CA LYS A 17 -3.14 -13.46 -2.82
C LYS A 17 -3.25 -12.72 -1.50
N VAL A 18 -4.46 -12.26 -1.18
CA VAL A 18 -4.73 -11.48 0.04
C VAL A 18 -5.38 -12.34 1.14
N VAL A 19 -4.94 -12.12 2.38
CA VAL A 19 -5.50 -12.67 3.60
C VAL A 19 -5.99 -11.53 4.49
N VAL A 20 -7.24 -11.63 4.95
CA VAL A 20 -7.90 -10.64 5.82
C VAL A 20 -8.29 -11.33 7.12
N TYR A 21 -8.01 -10.71 8.26
CA TYR A 21 -8.34 -11.25 9.58
C TYR A 21 -9.64 -10.62 10.06
N THR A 22 -10.54 -11.39 10.67
CA THR A 22 -11.83 -10.84 11.14
C THR A 22 -11.69 -9.68 12.13
N GLY A 23 -10.56 -9.58 12.84
CA GLY A 23 -10.26 -8.50 13.77
C GLY A 23 -10.09 -7.12 13.13
N ILE A 24 -9.80 -7.02 11.82
CA ILE A 24 -9.70 -5.72 11.13
C ILE A 24 -11.09 -5.10 10.86
N LEU A 25 -12.13 -5.93 10.75
CA LEU A 25 -13.46 -5.52 10.25
C LEU A 25 -14.17 -4.46 11.11
N PRO A 26 -14.07 -4.47 12.45
CA PRO A 26 -14.61 -3.38 13.27
C PRO A 26 -13.96 -2.01 12.98
N VAL A 27 -12.71 -1.99 12.52
CA VAL A 27 -11.99 -0.76 12.14
C VAL A 27 -12.36 -0.33 10.72
N THR A 28 -12.54 -1.28 9.80
CA THR A 28 -12.95 -0.96 8.42
C THR A 28 -14.35 -0.37 8.36
N GLN A 29 -15.28 -0.86 9.20
CA GLN A 29 -16.71 -0.49 9.29
C GLN A 29 -17.56 -0.82 8.05
N ASP A 30 -17.05 -0.56 6.85
CA ASP A 30 -17.75 -0.76 5.58
C ASP A 30 -16.80 -1.26 4.49
N GLU A 31 -17.33 -1.45 3.28
CA GLU A 31 -16.56 -1.87 2.10
C GLU A 31 -15.50 -0.84 1.70
N ASN A 32 -15.77 0.45 1.92
CA ASN A 32 -14.84 1.52 1.57
C ASN A 32 -13.61 1.49 2.48
N GLY A 33 -13.79 1.30 3.79
CA GLY A 33 -12.69 1.10 4.73
C GLY A 33 -11.94 -0.21 4.48
N LEU A 34 -12.62 -1.27 4.02
CA LEU A 34 -11.94 -2.50 3.62
C LEU A 34 -11.13 -2.27 2.34
N ALA A 35 -11.63 -1.48 1.39
CA ALA A 35 -10.89 -1.12 0.18
C ALA A 35 -9.60 -0.35 0.47
N VAL A 36 -9.55 0.46 1.53
CA VAL A 36 -8.32 1.13 1.99
C VAL A 36 -7.26 0.09 2.37
N VAL A 37 -7.62 -0.89 3.20
CA VAL A 37 -6.73 -1.98 3.62
C VAL A 37 -6.27 -2.79 2.41
N MET A 38 -7.21 -3.20 1.56
CA MET A 38 -6.92 -4.00 0.38
C MET A 38 -6.02 -3.26 -0.63
N GLY A 39 -6.28 -1.98 -0.86
CA GLY A 39 -5.48 -1.14 -1.74
C GLY A 39 -4.03 -1.03 -1.26
N HIS A 40 -3.84 -0.81 0.04
CA HIS A 40 -2.54 -0.76 0.69
C HIS A 40 -1.77 -2.10 0.55
N GLU A 41 -2.42 -3.22 0.87
CA GLU A 41 -1.77 -4.55 0.76
C GLU A 41 -1.43 -4.93 -0.69
N ILE A 42 -2.31 -4.60 -1.64
CA ILE A 42 -2.03 -4.82 -3.06
C ILE A 42 -0.87 -3.94 -3.53
N ALA A 43 -0.75 -2.71 -3.02
CA ALA A 43 0.38 -1.84 -3.31
C ALA A 43 1.72 -2.42 -2.84
N HIS A 44 1.78 -3.01 -1.64
CA HIS A 44 2.98 -3.72 -1.20
C HIS A 44 3.39 -4.86 -2.15
N ALA A 45 2.41 -5.60 -2.67
CA ALA A 45 2.69 -6.70 -3.59
C ALA A 45 3.10 -6.21 -4.99
N ILE A 46 2.49 -5.13 -5.49
CA ILE A 46 2.82 -4.57 -6.81
C ILE A 46 4.18 -3.87 -6.81
N ALA A 47 4.51 -3.15 -5.74
CA ALA A 47 5.80 -2.48 -5.56
C ALA A 47 6.92 -3.41 -5.07
N ASP A 48 6.64 -4.71 -4.96
CA ASP A 48 7.60 -5.76 -4.57
C ASP A 48 8.32 -5.51 -3.23
N HIS A 49 7.68 -4.74 -2.34
CA HIS A 49 8.23 -4.30 -1.06
C HIS A 49 8.69 -5.46 -0.16
N GLY A 50 8.06 -6.64 -0.27
CA GLY A 50 8.46 -7.84 0.47
C GLY A 50 9.81 -8.40 0.03
N ASN A 51 10.03 -8.49 -1.30
CA ASN A 51 11.30 -8.95 -1.87
C ASN A 51 12.43 -7.97 -1.58
N GLU A 52 12.12 -6.68 -1.64
CA GLU A 52 13.03 -5.61 -1.28
C GLU A 52 13.43 -5.65 0.21
N ARG A 53 12.46 -5.77 1.13
CA ARG A 53 12.73 -5.93 2.57
C ARG A 53 13.60 -7.17 2.84
N MET A 54 13.34 -8.28 2.15
CA MET A 54 14.16 -9.49 2.26
C MET A 54 15.60 -9.25 1.79
N SER A 55 15.76 -8.57 0.65
CA SER A 55 17.08 -8.24 0.08
C SER A 55 17.89 -7.33 1.02
N GLN A 56 17.25 -6.32 1.62
CA GLN A 56 17.90 -5.47 2.61
C GLN A 56 18.28 -6.24 3.88
N GLY A 57 17.41 -7.15 4.35
CA GLY A 57 17.72 -8.02 5.48
C GLY A 57 18.92 -8.94 5.20
N LEU A 58 19.02 -9.49 4.00
CA LEU A 58 20.18 -10.29 3.59
C LEU A 58 21.45 -9.43 3.51
N LEU A 59 21.36 -8.21 2.99
CA LEU A 59 22.48 -7.27 2.96
C LEU A 59 22.97 -6.91 4.37
N GLN A 60 22.04 -6.60 5.28
CA GLN A 60 22.33 -6.34 6.69
C GLN A 60 22.99 -7.56 7.36
N GLN A 61 22.47 -8.75 7.12
CA GLN A 61 23.05 -9.99 7.66
C GLN A 61 24.47 -10.22 7.13
N THR A 62 24.66 -10.06 5.82
CA THR A 62 25.97 -10.23 5.17
C THR A 62 26.98 -9.21 5.68
N GLY A 63 26.56 -7.95 5.85
CA GLY A 63 27.40 -6.91 6.45
C GLY A 63 27.77 -7.24 7.91
N GLY A 64 26.85 -7.81 8.69
CA GLY A 64 27.11 -8.28 10.04
C GLY A 64 28.13 -9.42 10.08
N VAL A 65 28.06 -10.38 9.14
CA VAL A 65 29.05 -11.46 9.00
C VAL A 65 30.42 -10.88 8.64
N ALA A 66 30.49 -9.96 7.68
CA ALA A 66 31.74 -9.31 7.29
C ALA A 66 32.37 -8.53 8.45
N LEU A 67 31.55 -7.83 9.25
CA LEU A 67 32.00 -7.15 10.46
C LEU A 67 32.54 -8.14 11.49
N SER A 68 31.85 -9.27 11.71
CA SER A 68 32.31 -10.32 12.62
C SER A 68 33.68 -10.88 12.21
N ILE A 69 33.89 -11.14 10.91
CA ILE A 69 35.19 -11.59 10.37
C ILE A 69 36.28 -10.51 10.57
N ALA A 70 35.96 -9.25 10.31
CA ALA A 70 36.90 -8.14 10.49
C ALA A 70 37.34 -7.98 11.96
N LEU A 71 36.46 -8.32 12.91
CA LEU A 71 36.69 -8.22 14.34
C LEU A 71 37.21 -9.51 14.99
N GLN A 72 37.41 -10.60 14.24
CA GLN A 72 37.70 -11.93 14.80
C GLN A 72 38.91 -11.98 15.75
N ASN A 73 39.90 -11.11 15.56
CA ASN A 73 41.13 -11.04 16.37
C ASN A 73 41.07 -9.99 17.50
N LYS A 74 39.90 -9.37 17.73
CA LYS A 74 39.70 -8.36 18.78
C LYS A 74 39.20 -9.02 20.08
N PRO A 75 39.36 -8.36 21.25
CA PRO A 75 38.78 -8.83 22.51
C PRO A 75 37.26 -9.03 22.41
N ALA A 76 36.72 -10.00 23.13
CA ALA A 76 35.31 -10.37 23.07
C ALA A 76 34.38 -9.18 23.37
N GLU A 77 34.74 -8.34 24.33
CA GLU A 77 34.00 -7.14 24.70
C GLU A 77 33.94 -6.13 23.54
N THR A 78 35.04 -6.01 22.79
CA THR A 78 35.09 -5.16 21.59
C THR A 78 34.19 -5.71 20.50
N GLN A 79 34.25 -7.02 20.23
CA GLN A 79 33.38 -7.66 19.23
C GLN A 79 31.90 -7.45 19.56
N ALA A 80 31.51 -7.70 20.81
CA ALA A 80 30.14 -7.55 21.28
C ALA A 80 29.63 -6.10 21.13
N LEU A 81 30.44 -5.12 21.54
CA LEU A 81 30.08 -3.71 21.44
C LEU A 81 29.83 -3.28 19.99
N TRP A 82 30.74 -3.64 19.08
CA TRP A 82 30.62 -3.26 17.67
C TRP A 82 29.46 -3.99 16.96
N MET A 83 29.23 -5.27 17.26
CA MET A 83 28.09 -6.01 16.70
C MET A 83 26.76 -5.44 17.18
N MET A 84 26.67 -5.06 18.47
CA MET A 84 25.49 -4.37 19.00
C MET A 84 25.28 -3.02 18.31
N ALA A 85 26.34 -2.21 18.21
CA ALA A 85 26.28 -0.91 17.54
C ALA A 85 25.90 -1.03 16.06
N TYR A 86 26.41 -2.05 15.36
CA TYR A 86 26.03 -2.35 13.99
C TYR A 86 24.56 -2.74 13.86
N GLY A 87 24.07 -3.65 14.70
CA GLY A 87 22.67 -4.08 14.67
C GLY A 87 21.71 -2.92 14.91
N VAL A 88 21.95 -2.13 15.96
CA VAL A 88 21.16 -0.93 16.27
C VAL A 88 21.30 0.12 15.18
N GLY A 89 22.53 0.43 14.75
CA GLY A 89 22.82 1.46 13.77
C GLY A 89 22.22 1.18 12.41
N THR A 90 22.31 -0.06 11.93
CA THR A 90 21.69 -0.46 10.65
C THR A 90 20.17 -0.52 10.74
N TYR A 91 19.62 -0.99 11.87
CA TYR A 91 18.18 -1.02 12.05
C TYR A 91 17.57 0.39 12.02
N TYR A 92 18.05 1.30 12.86
CA TYR A 92 17.50 2.66 12.93
C TYR A 92 17.97 3.57 11.79
N GLY A 93 19.17 3.35 11.25
CA GLY A 93 19.77 4.20 10.22
C GLY A 93 19.44 3.80 8.79
N ALA A 94 19.07 2.55 8.54
CA ALA A 94 18.76 2.06 7.19
C ALA A 94 17.40 1.36 7.12
N MET A 95 17.19 0.30 7.90
CA MET A 95 16.00 -0.55 7.77
C MET A 95 14.71 0.20 8.12
N LEU A 96 14.71 0.98 9.20
CA LEU A 96 13.52 1.70 9.65
C LEU A 96 13.12 2.84 8.68
N PRO A 97 14.03 3.74 8.23
CA PRO A 97 13.71 4.72 7.19
C PRO A 97 13.21 4.06 5.89
N TYR A 98 13.86 2.97 5.47
CA TYR A 98 13.47 2.23 4.28
C TYR A 98 12.06 1.65 4.40
N SER A 99 11.74 1.03 5.55
CA SER A 99 10.40 0.54 5.82
C SER A 99 9.36 1.67 5.72
N ARG A 100 9.65 2.85 6.27
CA ARG A 100 8.72 4.02 6.20
C ARG A 100 8.50 4.54 4.79
N LEU A 101 9.51 4.42 3.91
CA LEU A 101 9.36 4.75 2.49
C LEU A 101 8.38 3.79 1.81
N HIS A 102 8.51 2.47 2.06
CA HIS A 102 7.59 1.47 1.53
C HIS A 102 6.16 1.71 2.00
N GLU A 103 5.98 2.10 3.25
CA GLU A 103 4.67 2.44 3.80
C GLU A 103 4.04 3.64 3.08
N SER A 104 4.83 4.69 2.89
CA SER A 104 4.36 5.91 2.20
C SER A 104 3.99 5.61 0.75
N GLU A 105 4.80 4.81 0.05
CA GLU A 105 4.51 4.38 -1.31
C GLU A 105 3.26 3.48 -1.39
N ALA A 106 3.12 2.54 -0.46
CA ALA A 106 1.95 1.68 -0.38
C ALA A 106 0.66 2.47 -0.09
N ASP A 107 0.71 3.48 0.77
CA ASP A 107 -0.43 4.38 1.02
C ASP A 107 -0.79 5.20 -0.22
N HIS A 108 0.20 5.74 -0.94
CA HIS A 108 -0.02 6.55 -2.14
C HIS A 108 -0.64 5.72 -3.27
N LEU A 109 -0.03 4.58 -3.59
CA LEU A 109 -0.52 3.67 -4.62
C LEU A 109 -1.86 3.05 -4.21
N GLY A 110 -2.03 2.67 -2.96
CA GLY A 110 -3.26 2.11 -2.43
C GLY A 110 -4.44 3.09 -2.55
N LEU A 111 -4.20 4.38 -2.30
CA LEU A 111 -5.20 5.44 -2.50
C LEU A 111 -5.64 5.56 -3.96
N ILE A 112 -4.70 5.41 -4.90
CA ILE A 112 -4.99 5.39 -6.34
C ILE A 112 -5.74 4.11 -6.72
N PHE A 113 -5.33 2.95 -6.20
CA PHE A 113 -5.96 1.67 -6.51
C PHE A 113 -7.41 1.59 -6.04
N MET A 114 -7.71 2.07 -4.83
CA MET A 114 -9.09 2.12 -4.36
C MET A 114 -9.94 3.07 -5.22
N ALA A 115 -9.39 4.21 -5.64
CA ALA A 115 -10.08 5.15 -6.53
C ALA A 115 -10.37 4.52 -7.90
N ILE A 116 -9.39 3.85 -8.51
CA ILE A 116 -9.55 3.10 -9.78
C ILE A 116 -10.61 2.00 -9.63
N ALA A 117 -10.67 1.35 -8.47
CA ALA A 117 -11.66 0.32 -8.15
C ALA A 117 -13.07 0.88 -7.86
N GLY A 118 -13.26 2.21 -7.92
CA GLY A 118 -14.55 2.86 -7.71
C GLY A 118 -14.91 3.12 -6.24
N TYR A 119 -13.96 2.96 -5.31
CA TYR A 119 -14.11 3.29 -3.89
C TYR A 119 -13.67 4.73 -3.61
N ASP A 120 -14.35 5.42 -2.69
CA ASP A 120 -14.10 6.83 -2.40
C ASP A 120 -12.77 6.98 -1.64
N PRO A 121 -11.72 7.56 -2.26
CA PRO A 121 -10.41 7.71 -1.64
C PRO A 121 -10.45 8.59 -0.39
N GLN A 122 -11.46 9.47 -0.24
CA GLN A 122 -11.59 10.30 0.96
C GLN A 122 -11.82 9.47 2.22
N GLY A 123 -12.41 8.26 2.09
CA GLY A 123 -12.60 7.34 3.20
C GLY A 123 -11.29 6.83 3.83
N ALA A 124 -10.16 6.92 3.12
CA ALA A 124 -8.84 6.55 3.66
C ALA A 124 -8.47 7.39 4.90
N VAL A 125 -8.77 8.69 4.89
CA VAL A 125 -8.50 9.57 6.04
C VAL A 125 -9.31 9.13 7.25
N SER A 126 -10.60 8.88 7.07
CA SER A 126 -11.48 8.42 8.15
C SER A 126 -11.08 7.03 8.67
N PHE A 127 -10.65 6.13 7.79
CA PHE A 127 -10.13 4.82 8.19
C PHE A 127 -8.91 4.96 9.10
N TRP A 128 -7.91 5.77 8.71
CA TRP A 128 -6.70 5.96 9.51
C TRP A 128 -6.95 6.69 10.82
N GLN A 129 -7.93 7.60 10.88
CA GLN A 129 -8.39 8.17 12.15
C GLN A 129 -8.97 7.11 13.10
N ARG A 130 -9.75 6.14 12.57
CA ARG A 130 -10.27 5.01 13.37
C ARG A 130 -9.17 4.07 13.81
N MET A 131 -8.20 3.80 12.93
CA MET A 131 -7.04 2.97 13.25
C MET A 131 -6.22 3.59 14.40
N SER A 132 -5.98 4.90 14.34
CA SER A 132 -5.33 5.66 15.41
C SER A 132 -6.07 5.57 16.74
N ALA A 133 -7.40 5.74 16.71
CA ALA A 133 -8.23 5.59 17.90
C ALA A 133 -8.16 4.16 18.48
N ALA A 134 -8.14 3.13 17.63
CA ALA A 134 -8.02 1.74 18.03
C ALA A 134 -6.64 1.38 18.62
N ALA A 135 -5.59 2.14 18.28
CA ALA A 135 -4.23 1.94 18.78
C ALA A 135 -4.02 2.41 20.24
N SER A 136 -5.01 3.07 20.86
CA SER A 136 -4.93 3.65 22.21
C SER A 136 -4.95 2.61 23.37
N GLY A 137 -4.81 1.31 23.08
CA GLY A 137 -4.75 0.22 24.05
C GLY A 137 -3.31 -0.21 24.42
N GLU A 138 -3.16 -1.18 25.34
CA GLU A 138 -1.84 -1.63 25.88
C GLU A 138 -0.88 -2.26 24.84
N LYS A 139 -1.37 -2.61 23.65
CA LYS A 139 -0.54 -3.05 22.50
C LYS A 139 -1.11 -2.46 21.21
N PRO A 140 -0.30 -1.76 20.41
CA PRO A 140 -0.73 -1.37 19.06
C PRO A 140 -1.12 -2.63 18.28
N PRO A 141 -2.17 -2.59 17.43
CA PRO A 141 -2.40 -3.61 16.41
C PRO A 141 -1.12 -4.07 15.73
N GLU A 142 -1.03 -5.34 15.31
CA GLU A 142 0.13 -5.80 14.50
C GLU A 142 0.28 -4.93 13.25
N PHE A 143 -0.85 -4.59 12.61
CA PHE A 143 -0.92 -3.64 11.51
C PHE A 143 -0.41 -2.22 11.87
N MET A 144 -0.46 -1.80 13.13
CA MET A 144 0.15 -0.53 13.57
C MET A 144 1.62 -0.69 13.95
N SER A 145 2.01 -1.89 14.37
CA SER A 145 3.39 -2.22 14.76
C SER A 145 4.30 -2.36 13.54
N THR A 146 3.76 -2.81 12.40
CA THR A 146 4.50 -2.86 11.14
C THR A 146 4.35 -1.58 10.28
N HIS A 147 3.41 -0.67 10.59
CA HIS A 147 3.09 0.52 9.78
C HIS A 147 2.99 1.84 10.62
N PRO A 148 4.07 2.60 10.83
CA PRO A 148 4.11 3.69 11.83
C PRO A 148 3.55 5.08 11.42
N SER A 149 3.02 5.77 12.45
CA SER A 149 2.51 7.16 12.63
C SER A 149 1.30 7.60 11.80
N ASP A 150 0.18 7.82 12.48
CA ASP A 150 -1.11 8.21 11.90
C ASP A 150 -1.13 9.66 11.38
N GLU A 151 -0.44 10.61 12.02
CA GLU A 151 -0.55 12.03 11.64
C GLU A 151 0.17 12.35 10.33
N THR A 152 1.39 11.82 10.16
CA THR A 152 2.16 12.01 8.92
C THR A 152 1.45 11.30 7.76
N ARG A 153 0.91 10.12 8.02
CA ARG A 153 0.11 9.35 7.06
C ARG A 153 -1.14 10.12 6.65
N ILE A 154 -1.93 10.63 7.59
CA ILE A 154 -3.11 11.45 7.30
C ILE A 154 -2.72 12.68 6.48
N SER A 155 -1.63 13.37 6.83
CA SER A 155 -1.15 14.53 6.07
C SER A 155 -0.76 14.16 4.63
N ASN A 156 -0.06 13.05 4.44
CA ASN A 156 0.31 12.56 3.11
C ASN A 156 -0.92 12.16 2.29
N LEU A 157 -1.89 11.44 2.89
CA LEU A 157 -3.14 11.08 2.22
C LEU A 157 -3.91 12.31 1.75
N GLN A 158 -3.99 13.35 2.58
CA GLN A 158 -4.60 14.63 2.20
C GLN A 158 -3.85 15.30 1.04
N LYS A 159 -2.51 15.24 1.05
CA LYS A 159 -1.67 15.77 -0.02
C LYS A 159 -1.86 15.03 -1.35
N TRP A 160 -2.03 13.71 -1.33
CA TRP A 160 -2.22 12.86 -2.51
C TRP A 160 -3.68 12.79 -2.97
N MET A 161 -4.64 13.19 -2.13
CA MET A 161 -6.07 13.15 -2.42
C MET A 161 -6.44 13.76 -3.79
N PRO A 162 -5.92 14.94 -4.18
CA PRO A 162 -6.26 15.54 -5.49
C PRO A 162 -5.82 14.69 -6.68
N GLU A 163 -4.80 13.85 -6.53
CA GLU A 163 -4.38 12.91 -7.56
C GLU A 163 -5.31 11.70 -7.61
N ALA A 164 -5.56 11.06 -6.48
CA ALA A 164 -6.44 9.89 -6.40
C ALA A 164 -7.85 10.18 -6.94
N LEU A 165 -8.41 11.36 -6.62
CA LEU A 165 -9.71 11.80 -7.09
C LEU A 165 -9.82 11.90 -8.63
N LYS A 166 -8.70 12.01 -9.36
CA LYS A 166 -8.72 11.98 -10.83
C LYS A 166 -9.11 10.62 -11.38
N TYR A 167 -8.81 9.56 -10.63
CA TYR A 167 -9.10 8.18 -10.99
C TYR A 167 -10.40 7.66 -10.38
N TYR A 168 -10.99 8.41 -9.45
CA TYR A 168 -12.21 8.02 -8.77
C TYR A 168 -13.42 8.19 -9.68
N HIS A 169 -14.04 7.07 -10.00
CA HIS A 169 -15.27 7.00 -10.77
C HIS A 169 -16.28 6.12 -10.00
N PRO A 170 -17.07 6.72 -9.08
CA PRO A 170 -18.14 5.98 -8.40
C PRO A 170 -19.06 5.41 -9.48
N GLU A 171 -19.33 4.11 -9.42
CA GLU A 171 -19.76 3.33 -10.59
C GLU A 171 -20.64 4.05 -11.60
N GLY A 172 -20.14 4.03 -12.84
CA GLY A 172 -20.89 4.23 -14.06
C GLY A 172 -20.25 3.43 -15.20
N ASN A 173 -20.00 2.11 -15.04
CA ASN A 173 -19.77 1.22 -16.19
C ASN A 173 -19.90 -0.31 -15.95
N GLY A 174 -20.89 -0.74 -15.14
CA GLY A 174 -21.42 -2.12 -15.17
C GLY A 174 -22.61 -2.32 -16.14
N GLY A 175 -22.98 -1.28 -16.90
CA GLY A 175 -24.11 -1.27 -17.81
C GLY A 175 -23.73 -1.72 -19.22
N ASN A 176 -24.11 -2.94 -19.58
CA ASN A 176 -24.33 -3.46 -20.93
C ASN A 176 -24.33 -2.38 -22.04
N LYS A 177 -23.27 -2.31 -22.86
CA LYS A 177 -23.29 -1.57 -24.13
C LYS A 177 -24.18 -2.31 -25.15
N SER A 178 -25.50 -2.30 -24.93
CA SER A 178 -26.44 -2.54 -26.03
C SER A 178 -26.52 -1.26 -26.84
N GLY A 179 -25.94 -1.29 -28.04
CA GLY A 179 -26.05 -0.19 -29.00
C GLY A 179 -27.50 0.18 -29.26
N LYS A 180 -27.89 1.39 -28.89
CA LYS A 180 -28.96 2.13 -29.56
C LYS A 180 -28.33 3.34 -30.23
N GLY A 181 -28.15 3.20 -31.55
CA GLY A 181 -27.73 4.28 -32.41
C GLY A 181 -28.73 5.44 -32.32
N SER A 182 -28.26 6.57 -31.81
CA SER A 182 -28.88 7.87 -32.02
C SER A 182 -28.49 8.35 -33.41
N GLY A 183 -29.27 7.94 -34.41
CA GLY A 183 -29.17 8.42 -35.78
C GLY A 183 -29.60 9.88 -35.86
N THR A 184 -28.64 10.80 -35.76
CA THR A 184 -28.84 12.19 -36.16
C THR A 184 -28.92 12.25 -37.69
N LYS A 185 -30.11 12.57 -38.21
CA LYS A 185 -30.35 12.83 -39.63
C LYS A 185 -29.46 13.97 -40.12
N LYS A 186 -28.34 13.67 -40.78
CA LYS A 186 -27.67 14.61 -41.69
C LYS A 186 -28.43 14.63 -43.01
N LYS A 187 -29.06 15.76 -43.33
CA LYS A 187 -29.60 16.05 -44.67
C LYS A 187 -28.43 16.04 -45.65
N GLY A 188 -28.48 15.12 -46.61
CA GLY A 188 -27.53 15.06 -47.73
C GLY A 188 -27.71 16.26 -48.65
N SER A 189 -26.59 16.92 -48.95
CA SER A 189 -26.43 17.72 -50.18
C SER A 189 -25.50 16.92 -51.08
N SER A 190 -26.05 16.47 -52.20
CA SER A 190 -25.35 15.72 -53.24
C SER A 190 -24.29 16.60 -53.89
N ASN A 191 -23.04 16.13 -53.91
CA ASN A 191 -22.09 16.49 -54.96
C ASN A 191 -21.47 15.22 -55.50
N VAL A 192 -21.89 14.89 -56.71
CA VAL A 192 -21.45 13.78 -57.54
C VAL A 192 -20.03 14.10 -58.03
N VAL A 193 -19.06 13.24 -57.71
CA VAL A 193 -17.79 13.19 -58.43
C VAL A 193 -17.77 11.86 -59.19
N LYS A 194 -18.00 11.95 -60.49
CA LYS A 194 -17.79 10.85 -61.44
C LYS A 194 -16.29 10.57 -61.54
N ILE A 195 -15.92 9.30 -61.40
CA ILE A 195 -14.60 8.78 -61.70
C ILE A 195 -14.74 7.95 -62.99
N GLY A 196 -13.91 8.23 -63.99
CA GLY A 196 -13.69 7.35 -65.14
C GLY A 196 -13.47 8.10 -66.47
N GLY A 197 -12.31 7.86 -67.09
CA GLY A 197 -11.97 8.27 -68.45
C GLY A 197 -10.64 8.99 -68.54
#